data_AF-A0A8S3GX45-F1
#
_entry.id   AF-A0A8S3GX45-F1
#
_cell.length_a   1.000
_cell.length_b   1.000
_cell.length_c   1.000
_cell.angle_alpha   90.00
_cell.angle_beta   90.00
_cell.angle_gamma   90.00
#
_symmetry.space_group_name_H-M   'P 1'
#
loop_
_entity.id
_entity.type
_entity.pdbx_description
1 polymer ?
#
loop_
_entity_poly.entity_id
_entity_poly.type
_entity_poly.pdbx_seq_one_letter_code
_entity_poly.pdbx_strand_id
1 'polypeptide(L)'
;FALFSSILLILDAATGGHIKPLNFVPTHNATYSYYGKYNTNGIIPIYCITGITYGMVELIRRVIPRDIVGDNGNKLQKMNALVHIFYEITGVSGAFATGLGLIPRLGNNYAFIVTPICFTAAAIIWLLINSSELSKNDPDSDIMLANESNYFKSVLQGFFIFGQSIFIGAKIIFAHRKFIWLWTCYTLTLYAHRYIENGTAPQIAKRYLGQSEWSQIIVGGSNLGELLGALFIFCVGTYIKTPLPWSRLDALMLLIVWYIPYYYPPMNNATYAWIVAATYLPIGFASATNDIALNSFIQSSLSGLESKHKNISVLSAVAAFLYSSYIIIYAILNPLLGKHLDSVYTSTGTIRPAFLNTVAIQMTLISVLVIASTFIPKGSFAFNPKFIHGDNSKPTSNSATNDNSKIAEEKDTGSDLITRF
;
A
#
# COMPACT_ATOMS: atom_id res chain seq x y z
N PHE A 1 14.84 4.80 9.03
CA PHE A 1 13.71 5.74 8.86
C PHE A 1 13.72 6.87 9.88
N ALA A 2 13.61 6.59 11.20
CA ALA A 2 13.57 7.63 12.25
C ALA A 2 14.66 8.71 12.14
N LEU A 3 15.92 8.30 11.98
CA LEU A 3 17.05 9.22 11.81
C LEU A 3 16.88 10.16 10.60
N PHE A 4 16.50 9.62 9.44
CA PHE A 4 16.33 10.42 8.22
C PHE A 4 15.16 11.40 8.33
N SER A 5 14.06 11.02 8.97
CA SER A 5 12.96 11.95 9.25
C SER A 5 13.35 13.06 10.23
N SER A 6 14.21 12.78 11.22
CA SER A 6 14.70 13.79 12.17
C SER A 6 15.58 14.84 11.52
N ILE A 7 16.32 14.50 10.45
CA ILE A 7 17.19 15.45 9.74
C ILE A 7 16.37 16.65 9.24
N LEU A 8 15.14 16.45 8.76
CA LEU A 8 14.30 17.55 8.27
C LEU A 8 13.93 18.54 9.39
N LEU A 9 13.62 18.02 10.59
CA LEU A 9 13.31 18.83 11.77
C LEU A 9 14.55 19.60 12.27
N ILE A 10 15.71 18.92 12.26
CA ILE A 10 16.99 19.52 12.67
C ILE A 10 17.39 20.62 11.69
N LEU A 11 17.25 20.41 10.38
CA LEU A 11 17.56 21.41 9.36
C LEU A 11 16.65 22.64 9.45
N ASP A 12 15.35 22.43 9.69
CA ASP A 12 14.41 23.54 9.89
C ASP A 12 14.81 24.38 11.11
N ALA A 13 15.05 23.73 12.25
CA ALA A 13 15.50 24.41 13.48
C ALA A 13 16.85 25.12 13.32
N ALA A 14 17.83 24.45 12.69
CA ALA A 14 19.17 24.98 12.48
C ALA A 14 19.20 26.22 11.55
N THR A 15 18.20 26.37 10.69
CA THR A 15 18.06 27.52 9.79
C THR A 15 17.07 28.58 10.29
N GLY A 16 16.78 28.56 11.60
CA GLY A 16 15.96 29.57 12.29
C GLY A 16 14.46 29.27 12.35
N GLY A 17 14.05 28.07 11.93
CA GLY A 17 12.68 27.59 12.05
C GLY A 17 12.26 27.43 13.51
N HIS A 18 10.98 27.66 13.77
CA HIS A 18 10.38 27.53 15.09
C HIS A 18 8.92 27.08 14.98
N ILE A 19 8.39 26.57 16.09
CA ILE A 19 7.01 26.09 16.17
C ILE A 19 6.07 27.25 15.82
N LYS A 20 5.04 26.93 15.02
CA LYS A 20 4.01 27.90 14.62
C LYS A 20 3.42 28.61 15.85
N PRO A 21 3.44 29.96 15.91
CA PRO A 21 2.84 30.67 17.03
C PRO A 21 1.30 30.56 17.01
N LEU A 22 0.70 30.45 18.19
CA LEU A 22 -0.73 30.12 18.38
C LEU A 22 -1.71 31.07 17.66
N ASN A 23 -1.33 32.34 17.48
CA ASN A 23 -2.16 33.38 16.85
C ASN A 23 -1.49 33.93 15.57
N PHE A 24 -0.84 33.07 14.78
CA PHE A 24 -0.18 33.51 13.55
C PHE A 24 -1.21 34.02 12.53
N VAL A 25 -1.27 35.35 12.35
CA VAL A 25 -1.96 36.00 11.25
C VAL A 25 -0.92 36.31 10.17
N PRO A 26 -1.08 35.83 8.92
CA PRO A 26 -0.13 36.12 7.86
C PRO A 26 -0.09 37.64 7.65
N THR A 27 1.02 38.28 8.01
CA THR A 27 1.09 39.74 8.07
C THR A 27 1.09 40.38 6.68
N HIS A 28 1.58 39.71 5.62
CA HIS A 28 1.46 40.08 4.19
C HIS A 28 1.76 38.86 3.30
N ASN A 29 1.04 38.66 2.19
CA ASN A 29 1.35 37.69 1.12
C ASN A 29 1.92 36.31 1.56
N ALA A 30 1.28 35.65 2.53
CA ALA A 30 1.67 34.30 2.98
C ALA A 30 3.15 34.16 3.40
N THR A 31 3.74 35.15 4.07
CA THR A 31 5.07 35.01 4.69
C THR A 31 5.00 34.07 5.89
N TYR A 32 5.30 32.79 5.67
CA TYR A 32 5.47 31.80 6.75
C TYR A 32 6.79 32.02 7.51
N SER A 33 6.85 33.10 8.29
CA SER A 33 8.07 33.56 8.98
C SER A 33 8.62 32.59 10.03
N TYR A 34 7.84 31.56 10.37
CA TYR A 34 8.21 30.54 11.35
C TYR A 34 8.95 29.34 10.75
N TYR A 35 9.05 29.22 9.42
CA TYR A 35 9.87 28.19 8.79
C TYR A 35 11.34 28.60 8.70
N GLY A 36 12.22 27.59 8.77
CA GLY A 36 13.65 27.75 8.57
C GLY A 36 14.00 28.16 7.13
N LYS A 37 15.14 28.83 6.98
CA LYS A 37 15.66 29.30 5.69
C LYS A 37 16.63 28.29 5.07
N TYR A 38 16.14 27.10 4.74
CA TYR A 38 16.91 26.10 3.99
C TYR A 38 16.41 25.95 2.56
N ASN A 39 17.27 25.47 1.66
CA ASN A 39 16.87 25.18 0.29
C ASN A 39 15.91 23.98 0.28
N THR A 40 14.66 24.22 -0.11
CA THR A 40 13.59 23.20 -0.17
C THR A 40 13.96 22.01 -1.07
N ASN A 41 14.84 22.20 -2.07
CA ASN A 41 15.32 21.09 -2.90
C ASN A 41 16.17 20.07 -2.12
N GLY A 42 16.72 20.45 -0.95
CA GLY A 42 17.44 19.54 -0.05
C GLY A 42 16.57 18.43 0.53
N ILE A 43 15.24 18.57 0.47
CA ILE A 43 14.27 17.56 0.87
C ILE A 43 14.32 16.32 -0.05
N ILE A 44 14.62 16.53 -1.34
CA ILE A 44 14.61 15.48 -2.37
C ILE A 44 15.58 14.32 -2.02
N PRO A 45 16.90 14.56 -1.83
CA PRO A 45 17.82 13.46 -1.52
C PRO A 45 17.50 12.76 -0.20
N ILE A 46 16.99 13.49 0.80
CA ILE A 46 16.59 12.92 2.10
C ILE A 46 15.43 11.93 1.91
N TYR A 47 14.39 12.30 1.14
CA TYR A 47 13.29 11.38 0.86
C TYR A 47 13.70 10.21 -0.04
N CYS A 48 14.64 10.40 -0.98
CA CYS A 48 15.16 9.28 -1.78
C CYS A 48 15.81 8.20 -0.90
N ILE A 49 16.66 8.59 0.05
CA ILE A 49 17.30 7.65 0.99
C ILE A 49 16.26 7.04 1.94
N THR A 50 15.32 7.86 2.41
CA THR A 50 14.21 7.40 3.25
C THR A 50 13.37 6.32 2.55
N GLY A 51 13.17 6.46 1.24
CA GLY A 51 12.49 5.49 0.39
C GLY A 51 13.11 4.09 0.41
N ILE A 52 14.44 3.97 0.53
CA ILE A 52 15.12 2.67 0.69
C ILE A 52 14.64 2.01 1.99
N THR A 53 14.69 2.75 3.10
CA THR A 53 14.27 2.20 4.40
C THR A 53 12.78 1.90 4.46
N TYR A 54 11.94 2.69 3.80
CA TYR A 54 10.51 2.44 3.69
C TYR A 54 10.21 1.18 2.86
N GLY A 55 10.92 1.00 1.73
CA GLY A 55 10.80 -0.19 0.88
C GLY A 55 11.11 -1.48 1.63
N MET A 56 12.09 -1.47 2.54
CA MET A 56 12.39 -2.63 3.40
C MET A 56 11.22 -2.99 4.32
N VAL A 57 10.59 -2.00 4.97
CA VAL A 57 9.44 -2.22 5.86
C VAL A 57 8.24 -2.78 5.07
N GLU A 58 7.99 -2.23 3.87
CA GLU A 58 6.90 -2.69 3.01
C GLU A 58 7.12 -4.13 2.51
N LEU A 59 8.37 -4.52 2.23
CA LEU A 59 8.71 -5.89 1.86
C LEU A 59 8.47 -6.86 3.02
N ILE A 60 8.97 -6.52 4.22
CA ILE A 60 8.80 -7.32 5.44
C ILE A 60 7.31 -7.59 5.69
N ARG A 61 6.47 -6.56 5.57
CA ARG A 61 5.01 -6.65 5.74
C ARG A 61 4.36 -7.67 4.79
N ARG A 62 4.88 -7.84 3.58
CA ARG A 62 4.27 -8.68 2.53
C ARG A 62 4.75 -10.13 2.55
N VAL A 63 5.92 -10.39 3.14
CA VAL A 63 6.55 -11.72 3.17
C VAL A 63 6.22 -12.46 4.47
N ILE A 64 6.36 -11.80 5.64
CA ILE A 64 6.17 -12.42 6.97
C ILE A 64 4.82 -13.13 7.14
N PRO A 65 3.66 -12.60 6.70
CA PRO A 65 2.38 -13.30 6.84
C PRO A 65 2.37 -14.71 6.25
N ARG A 66 3.08 -14.91 5.13
CA ARG A 66 3.22 -16.22 4.50
C ARG A 66 4.12 -17.12 5.34
N ASP A 67 5.25 -16.60 5.81
CA ASP A 67 6.21 -17.37 6.61
C ASP A 67 5.59 -17.87 7.93
N ILE A 68 4.64 -17.13 8.50
CA ILE A 68 3.92 -17.52 9.72
C ILE A 68 2.86 -18.60 9.45
N VAL A 69 2.14 -18.51 8.33
CA VAL A 69 0.87 -19.25 8.12
C VAL A 69 0.97 -20.38 7.09
N GLY A 70 2.03 -20.37 6.26
CA GLY A 70 2.22 -21.29 5.14
C GLY A 70 1.27 -21.03 3.97
N ASP A 71 1.08 -22.04 3.10
CA ASP A 71 0.40 -21.88 1.81
C ASP A 71 -1.14 -21.98 1.85
N ASN A 72 -1.76 -21.98 3.05
CA ASN A 72 -3.22 -22.05 3.15
C ASN A 72 -3.85 -20.69 2.83
N GLY A 73 -4.43 -20.57 1.63
CA GLY A 73 -5.03 -19.32 1.13
C GLY A 73 -6.04 -18.66 2.09
N ASN A 74 -6.86 -19.43 2.80
CA ASN A 74 -7.86 -18.86 3.72
C ASN A 74 -7.22 -18.28 4.98
N LYS A 75 -6.24 -18.98 5.56
CA LYS A 75 -5.52 -18.48 6.75
C LYS A 75 -4.64 -17.29 6.37
N LEU A 76 -4.01 -17.35 5.20
CA LEU A 76 -3.16 -16.29 4.66
C LEU A 76 -3.97 -15.03 4.35
N GLN A 77 -5.16 -15.15 3.79
CA GLN A 77 -6.07 -14.02 3.58
C GLN A 77 -6.46 -13.35 4.91
N LYS A 78 -6.74 -14.14 5.97
CA LYS A 78 -7.02 -13.59 7.30
C LYS A 78 -5.81 -12.90 7.93
N MET A 79 -4.62 -13.49 7.80
CA MET A 79 -3.39 -12.87 8.30
C MET A 79 -3.05 -11.57 7.55
N ASN A 80 -3.13 -11.58 6.22
CA ASN A 80 -2.95 -10.37 5.41
C ASN A 80 -3.97 -9.29 5.79
N ALA A 81 -5.24 -9.66 5.96
CA ALA A 81 -6.27 -8.74 6.40
C ALA A 81 -5.99 -8.16 7.80
N LEU A 82 -5.51 -8.97 8.75
CA LEU A 82 -5.14 -8.52 10.09
C LEU A 82 -3.99 -7.50 10.05
N VAL A 83 -2.93 -7.78 9.31
CA VAL A 83 -1.81 -6.84 9.12
C VAL A 83 -2.28 -5.55 8.45
N HIS A 84 -3.17 -5.64 7.45
CA HIS A 84 -3.80 -4.45 6.86
C HIS A 84 -4.63 -3.67 7.87
N ILE A 85 -5.44 -4.31 8.72
CA ILE A 85 -6.24 -3.63 9.76
C ILE A 85 -5.35 -2.78 10.68
N PHE A 86 -4.24 -3.33 11.20
CA PHE A 86 -3.34 -2.55 12.06
C PHE A 86 -2.66 -1.40 11.32
N TYR A 87 -2.27 -1.63 10.07
CA TYR A 87 -1.70 -0.60 9.22
C TYR A 87 -2.70 0.54 8.97
N GLU A 88 -3.95 0.23 8.64
CA GLU A 88 -4.98 1.24 8.38
C GLU A 88 -5.50 1.93 9.65
N ILE A 89 -5.58 1.24 10.80
CA ILE A 89 -5.85 1.89 12.09
C ILE A 89 -4.80 2.98 12.35
N THR A 90 -3.53 2.65 12.09
CA THR A 90 -2.41 3.61 12.21
C THR A 90 -2.53 4.72 11.16
N GLY A 91 -2.91 4.40 9.92
CA GLY A 91 -3.12 5.35 8.83
C GLY A 91 -4.25 6.36 9.11
N VAL A 92 -5.40 5.91 9.59
CA VAL A 92 -6.54 6.75 9.97
C VAL A 92 -6.18 7.64 11.16
N SER A 93 -5.67 7.03 12.23
CA SER A 93 -5.29 7.75 13.45
C SER A 93 -4.21 8.79 13.19
N GLY A 94 -3.20 8.43 12.39
CA GLY A 94 -2.11 9.31 11.97
C GLY A 94 -2.58 10.47 11.12
N ALA A 95 -3.46 10.23 10.13
CA ALA A 95 -4.00 11.27 9.28
C ALA A 95 -4.82 12.30 10.08
N PHE A 96 -5.71 11.85 10.96
CA PHE A 96 -6.52 12.75 11.78
C PHE A 96 -5.70 13.46 12.86
N ALA A 97 -4.78 12.76 13.55
CA ALA A 97 -3.88 13.39 14.50
C ALA A 97 -3.04 14.49 13.83
N THR A 98 -2.57 14.24 12.60
CA THR A 98 -1.77 15.20 11.83
C THR A 98 -2.60 16.39 11.35
N GLY A 99 -3.73 16.12 10.70
CA GLY A 99 -4.58 17.16 10.10
C GLY A 99 -5.34 18.03 11.10
N LEU A 100 -5.81 17.44 12.20
CA LEU A 100 -6.65 18.14 13.20
C LEU A 100 -5.83 18.65 14.39
N GLY A 101 -4.71 18.02 14.71
CA GLY A 101 -3.91 18.32 15.90
C GLY A 101 -2.55 18.93 15.58
N LEU A 102 -1.69 18.19 14.88
CA LEU A 102 -0.28 18.53 14.74
C LEU A 102 -0.04 19.71 13.79
N ILE A 103 -0.58 19.70 12.58
CA ILE A 103 -0.36 20.80 11.62
C ILE A 103 -0.93 22.13 12.14
N PRO A 104 -2.17 22.20 12.67
CA PRO A 104 -2.70 23.46 13.18
C PRO A 104 -1.85 24.09 14.29
N ARG A 105 -1.26 23.26 15.17
CA ARG A 105 -0.49 23.68 16.35
C ARG A 105 1.01 23.85 16.10
N LEU A 106 1.62 22.97 15.33
CA LEU A 106 3.07 22.91 15.13
C LEU A 106 3.52 23.51 13.80
N GLY A 107 2.61 23.62 12.83
CA GLY A 107 2.94 23.94 11.44
C GLY A 107 3.42 22.70 10.65
N ASN A 108 3.54 22.84 9.33
CA ASN A 108 3.79 21.69 8.45
C ASN A 108 5.13 21.00 8.70
N ASN A 109 6.20 21.75 8.99
CA ASN A 109 7.54 21.19 9.19
C ASN A 109 7.65 20.43 10.51
N TYR A 110 7.17 21.02 11.62
CA TYR A 110 7.25 20.38 12.95
C TYR A 110 6.17 19.33 13.20
N ALA A 111 5.10 19.26 12.39
CA ALA A 111 4.09 18.22 12.51
C ALA A 111 4.67 16.79 12.39
N PHE A 112 5.81 16.62 11.70
CA PHE A 112 6.50 15.34 11.55
C PHE A 112 7.24 14.86 12.81
N ILE A 113 7.20 15.60 13.94
CA ILE A 113 7.88 15.25 15.20
C ILE A 113 7.50 13.86 15.75
N VAL A 114 6.28 13.41 15.47
CA VAL A 114 5.80 12.10 15.93
C VAL A 114 6.50 10.95 15.20
N THR A 115 6.88 11.16 13.93
CA THR A 115 7.45 10.12 13.07
C THR A 115 8.75 9.52 13.64
N PRO A 116 9.80 10.31 13.97
CA PRO A 116 11.01 9.76 14.59
C PRO A 116 10.75 8.99 15.88
N ILE A 117 9.84 9.47 16.73
CA ILE A 117 9.54 8.87 18.04
C ILE A 117 8.92 7.49 17.83
N CYS A 118 7.85 7.40 17.03
CA CYS A 118 7.16 6.14 16.77
C CYS A 118 8.06 5.13 16.06
N PHE A 119 8.85 5.55 15.07
CA PHE A 119 9.78 4.65 14.38
C PHE A 119 10.96 4.20 15.25
N THR A 120 11.36 5.00 16.24
CA THR A 120 12.39 4.60 17.22
C THR A 120 11.82 3.56 18.19
N ALA A 121 10.60 3.77 18.69
CA ALA A 121 9.90 2.78 19.51
C ALA A 121 9.69 1.46 18.76
N ALA A 122 9.28 1.52 17.50
CA ALA A 122 9.14 0.34 16.64
C ALA A 122 10.47 -0.39 16.45
N ALA A 123 11.58 0.32 16.26
CA ALA A 123 12.91 -0.29 16.16
C ALA A 123 13.33 -0.98 17.47
N ILE A 124 13.06 -0.36 18.63
CA ILE A 124 13.33 -0.97 19.94
C ILE A 124 12.51 -2.25 20.12
N ILE A 125 11.21 -2.21 19.82
CA ILE A 125 10.34 -3.40 19.87
C ILE A 125 10.88 -4.49 18.94
N TRP A 126 11.28 -4.13 17.72
CA TRP A 126 11.84 -5.08 16.76
C TRP A 126 13.11 -5.77 17.27
N LEU A 127 13.99 -5.04 17.97
CA LEU A 127 15.20 -5.60 18.58
C LEU A 127 14.91 -6.59 19.71
N LEU A 128 13.71 -6.54 20.30
CA LEU A 128 13.28 -7.45 21.37
C LEU A 128 12.61 -8.72 20.84
N ILE A 129 12.32 -8.81 19.54
CA ILE A 129 11.73 -10.02 18.93
C ILE A 129 12.83 -11.06 18.72
N ASN A 130 12.79 -12.14 19.51
CA ASN A 130 13.74 -13.26 19.39
C ASN A 130 13.52 -14.04 18.08
N SER A 131 14.55 -14.11 17.23
CA SER A 131 14.54 -14.80 15.94
C SER A 131 14.86 -16.31 16.01
N SER A 132 14.91 -16.89 17.22
CA SER A 132 15.45 -18.23 17.46
C SER A 132 14.66 -19.39 16.82
N GLU A 133 13.44 -19.14 16.33
CA GLU A 133 12.64 -20.12 15.60
C GLU A 133 12.63 -19.89 14.07
N LEU A 134 12.81 -18.66 13.59
CA LEU A 134 12.85 -18.34 12.14
C LEU A 134 14.18 -18.75 11.49
N SER A 135 15.30 -18.64 12.23
CA SER A 135 16.65 -18.93 11.72
C SER A 135 16.95 -20.42 11.53
N LYS A 136 16.12 -21.34 12.07
CA LYS A 136 16.42 -22.78 12.02
C LYS A 136 16.07 -23.44 10.68
N ASN A 137 15.31 -22.77 9.82
CA ASN A 137 14.76 -23.34 8.59
C ASN A 137 15.34 -22.77 7.30
N ASP A 138 16.34 -21.88 7.38
CA ASP A 138 16.92 -21.24 6.20
C ASP A 138 18.35 -21.73 5.92
N PRO A 139 18.55 -22.76 5.07
CA PRO A 139 19.88 -23.22 4.70
C PRO A 139 20.70 -22.17 3.91
N ASP A 140 20.08 -21.05 3.49
CA ASP A 140 20.76 -19.96 2.78
C ASP A 140 21.35 -18.89 3.73
N SER A 141 21.02 -18.90 5.04
CA SER A 141 21.64 -17.99 6.00
C SER A 141 23.14 -18.23 6.16
N ASP A 142 23.57 -19.48 6.01
CA ASP A 142 24.98 -19.88 6.10
C ASP A 142 25.78 -19.46 4.86
N ILE A 143 25.14 -19.26 3.70
CA ILE A 143 25.80 -18.84 2.45
C ILE A 143 26.05 -17.33 2.43
N MET A 144 25.16 -16.52 3.03
CA MET A 144 25.36 -15.06 3.14
C MET A 144 26.38 -14.67 4.21
N LEU A 145 26.52 -15.45 5.28
CA LEU A 145 27.51 -15.20 6.35
C LEU A 145 28.94 -15.62 5.96
N ALA A 146 29.10 -16.50 4.96
CA ALA A 146 30.39 -17.06 4.57
C ALA A 146 31.23 -16.20 3.61
N ASN A 147 30.74 -15.03 3.17
CA ASN A 147 31.49 -14.16 2.27
C ASN A 147 31.71 -12.79 2.92
N GLU A 148 32.94 -12.55 3.39
CA GLU A 148 33.48 -11.20 3.66
C GLU A 148 33.60 -10.40 2.34
N SER A 149 32.50 -10.28 1.61
CA SER A 149 32.43 -9.42 0.45
C SER A 149 32.20 -8.00 0.95
N ASN A 150 33.01 -7.04 0.45
CA ASN A 150 32.78 -5.61 0.65
C ASN A 150 31.29 -5.30 0.53
N TYR A 151 30.71 -4.61 1.52
CA TYR A 151 29.29 -4.23 1.56
C TYR A 151 28.76 -3.69 0.22
N PHE A 152 29.59 -2.90 -0.47
CA PHE A 152 29.27 -2.38 -1.79
C PHE A 152 29.04 -3.46 -2.86
N LYS A 153 29.85 -4.53 -2.86
CA LYS A 153 29.69 -5.68 -3.75
C LYS A 153 28.39 -6.44 -3.46
N SER A 154 28.03 -6.60 -2.18
CA SER A 154 26.77 -7.22 -1.76
C SER A 154 25.56 -6.39 -2.20
N VAL A 155 25.61 -5.07 -2.03
CA VAL A 155 24.55 -4.14 -2.50
C VAL A 155 24.40 -4.22 -4.02
N LEU A 156 25.51 -4.19 -4.77
CA LEU A 156 25.49 -4.27 -6.22
C LEU A 156 24.94 -5.63 -6.70
N GLN A 157 25.35 -6.72 -6.07
CA GLN A 157 24.81 -8.06 -6.35
C GLN A 157 23.30 -8.12 -6.07
N GLY A 158 22.85 -7.55 -4.95
CA GLY A 158 21.42 -7.44 -4.63
C GLY A 158 20.63 -6.67 -5.68
N PHE A 159 21.19 -5.56 -6.20
CA PHE A 159 20.57 -4.81 -7.30
C PHE A 159 20.43 -5.64 -8.58
N PHE A 160 21.46 -6.40 -8.96
CA PHE A 160 21.39 -7.29 -10.11
C PHE A 160 20.36 -8.42 -9.94
N ILE A 161 20.31 -9.04 -8.75
CA ILE A 161 19.32 -10.09 -8.42
C ILE A 161 17.90 -9.52 -8.45
N PHE A 162 17.72 -8.30 -7.96
CA PHE A 162 16.44 -7.60 -8.03
C PHE A 162 15.99 -7.35 -9.47
N GLY A 163 16.90 -6.87 -10.33
CA GLY A 163 16.62 -6.70 -11.77
C GLY A 163 16.25 -8.01 -12.46
N GLN A 164 16.95 -9.10 -12.14
CA GLN A 164 16.60 -10.45 -12.62
C GLN A 164 15.22 -10.89 -12.13
N SER A 165 14.89 -10.60 -10.87
CA SER A 165 13.58 -10.92 -10.28
C SER A 165 12.45 -10.17 -11.00
N ILE A 166 12.63 -8.88 -11.31
CA ILE A 166 11.69 -8.09 -12.12
C ILE A 166 11.52 -8.73 -13.51
N PHE A 167 12.61 -9.11 -14.18
CA PHE A 167 12.56 -9.69 -15.51
C PHE A 167 11.82 -11.05 -15.53
N ILE A 168 12.11 -11.91 -14.56
CA ILE A 168 11.43 -13.21 -14.40
C ILE A 168 9.95 -12.99 -14.08
N GLY A 169 9.63 -12.07 -13.17
CA GLY A 169 8.25 -11.71 -12.84
C GLY A 169 7.48 -11.22 -14.07
N ALA A 170 8.07 -10.33 -14.86
CA ALA A 170 7.50 -9.85 -16.12
C ALA A 170 7.24 -11.00 -17.09
N LYS A 171 8.22 -11.90 -17.26
CA LYS A 171 8.08 -13.08 -18.12
C LYS A 171 6.92 -13.97 -17.67
N ILE A 172 6.77 -14.23 -16.37
CA ILE A 172 5.68 -15.06 -15.85
C ILE A 172 4.31 -14.43 -16.10
N ILE A 173 4.18 -13.13 -15.87
CA ILE A 173 2.92 -12.41 -16.07
C ILE A 173 2.52 -12.39 -17.54
N PHE A 174 3.44 -12.04 -18.43
CA PHE A 174 3.12 -11.88 -19.85
C PHE A 174 3.13 -13.19 -20.65
N ALA A 175 3.81 -14.25 -20.18
CA ALA A 175 3.83 -15.54 -20.88
C ALA A 175 2.56 -16.37 -20.67
N HIS A 176 1.84 -16.18 -19.56
CA HIS A 176 0.67 -16.99 -19.23
C HIS A 176 -0.62 -16.15 -19.21
N ARG A 177 -1.61 -16.58 -19.99
CA ARG A 177 -2.97 -16.00 -19.98
C ARG A 177 -3.59 -15.96 -18.57
N LYS A 178 -3.20 -16.90 -17.69
CA LYS A 178 -3.63 -16.94 -16.28
C LYS A 178 -3.21 -15.69 -15.51
N PHE A 179 -2.12 -15.01 -15.89
CA PHE A 179 -1.53 -13.92 -15.11
C PHE A 179 -1.52 -12.57 -15.83
N ILE A 180 -1.67 -12.52 -17.15
CA ILE A 180 -1.57 -11.27 -17.94
C ILE A 180 -2.47 -10.13 -17.44
N TRP A 181 -3.67 -10.46 -16.96
CA TRP A 181 -4.65 -9.50 -16.43
C TRP A 181 -4.26 -8.91 -15.06
N LEU A 182 -3.36 -9.58 -14.31
CA LEU A 182 -2.90 -9.12 -12.99
C LEU A 182 -2.18 -7.80 -13.10
N TRP A 183 -1.41 -7.57 -14.17
CA TRP A 183 -0.71 -6.31 -14.33
C TRP A 183 -1.69 -5.13 -14.36
N THR A 184 -2.78 -5.22 -15.11
CA THR A 184 -3.80 -4.16 -15.14
C THR A 184 -4.50 -4.04 -13.78
N CYS A 185 -4.97 -5.16 -13.21
CA CYS A 185 -5.82 -5.15 -12.01
C CYS A 185 -5.07 -4.87 -10.71
N TYR A 186 -3.75 -4.99 -10.72
CA TYR A 186 -2.87 -4.70 -9.59
C TYR A 186 -2.13 -3.37 -9.78
N THR A 187 -1.39 -3.22 -10.89
CA THR A 187 -0.48 -2.09 -11.08
C THR A 187 -1.25 -0.79 -11.32
N LEU A 188 -2.25 -0.81 -12.22
CA LEU A 188 -2.97 0.41 -12.60
C LEU A 188 -3.97 0.86 -11.54
N THR A 189 -4.63 -0.08 -10.87
CA THR A 189 -5.52 0.21 -9.73
C THR A 189 -4.75 0.82 -8.57
N LEU A 190 -3.62 0.22 -8.18
CA LEU A 190 -2.77 0.76 -7.12
C LEU A 190 -2.23 2.15 -7.48
N TYR A 191 -1.83 2.35 -8.74
CA TYR A 191 -1.47 3.68 -9.25
C TYR A 191 -2.64 4.68 -9.13
N ALA A 192 -3.82 4.32 -9.62
CA ALA A 192 -5.00 5.18 -9.62
C ALA A 192 -5.38 5.61 -8.20
N HIS A 193 -5.48 4.64 -7.29
CA HIS A 193 -5.78 4.87 -5.89
C HIS A 193 -4.77 5.82 -5.24
N ARG A 194 -3.47 5.53 -5.37
CA ARG A 194 -2.42 6.38 -4.77
C ARG A 194 -2.34 7.76 -5.41
N TYR A 195 -2.69 7.91 -6.68
CA TYR A 195 -2.78 9.22 -7.34
C TYR A 195 -3.98 10.03 -6.86
N ILE A 196 -5.12 9.40 -6.57
CA ILE A 196 -6.28 10.06 -5.96
C ILE A 196 -5.94 10.58 -4.56
N GLU A 197 -5.25 9.77 -3.74
CA GLU A 197 -4.85 10.14 -2.38
C GLU A 197 -3.74 11.18 -2.33
N ASN A 198 -2.62 10.93 -3.01
CA ASN A 198 -1.40 11.71 -2.84
C ASN A 198 -1.21 12.78 -3.93
N GLY A 199 -1.84 12.62 -5.09
CA GLY A 199 -1.82 13.61 -6.17
C GLY A 199 -3.02 14.56 -6.10
N THR A 200 -4.23 14.01 -6.00
CA THR A 200 -5.48 14.77 -6.15
C THR A 200 -5.94 15.43 -4.84
N ALA A 201 -5.94 14.71 -3.70
CA ALA A 201 -6.42 15.26 -2.43
C ALA A 201 -5.68 16.54 -1.98
N PRO A 202 -4.33 16.64 -2.08
CA PRO A 202 -3.62 17.88 -1.76
C PRO A 202 -4.02 19.06 -2.65
N GLN A 203 -4.30 18.80 -3.92
CA GLN A 203 -4.74 19.82 -4.86
C GLN A 203 -6.17 20.28 -4.58
N ILE A 204 -7.08 19.39 -4.20
CA ILE A 204 -8.43 19.77 -3.74
C ILE A 204 -8.33 20.63 -2.48
N ALA A 205 -7.59 20.17 -1.48
CA ALA A 205 -7.44 20.88 -0.21
C ALA A 205 -6.86 22.29 -0.42
N LYS A 206 -5.77 22.42 -1.18
CA LYS A 206 -5.13 23.71 -1.43
C LYS A 206 -5.90 24.61 -2.39
N ARG A 207 -6.38 24.08 -3.53
CA ARG A 207 -6.94 24.89 -4.62
C ARG A 207 -8.44 25.14 -4.51
N TYR A 208 -9.20 24.22 -3.93
CA TYR A 208 -10.65 24.42 -3.71
C TYR A 208 -10.97 24.90 -2.32
N LEU A 209 -10.31 24.34 -1.29
CA LEU A 209 -10.67 24.62 0.08
C LEU A 209 -9.79 25.71 0.74
N GLY A 210 -8.63 26.02 0.15
CA GLY A 210 -7.73 27.08 0.60
C GLY A 210 -6.76 26.67 1.72
N GLN A 211 -6.84 25.43 2.22
CA GLN A 211 -6.04 24.94 3.35
C GLN A 211 -5.42 23.58 3.00
N SER A 212 -4.09 23.49 3.03
CA SER A 212 -3.36 22.27 2.62
C SER A 212 -3.52 21.12 3.63
N GLU A 213 -3.71 21.43 4.91
CA GLU A 213 -3.88 20.47 6.01
C GLU A 213 -5.11 19.59 5.84
N TRP A 214 -6.15 20.07 5.15
CA TRP A 214 -7.38 19.32 4.93
C TRP A 214 -7.21 18.16 3.95
N SER A 215 -6.07 18.10 3.26
CA SER A 215 -5.66 16.90 2.54
C SER A 215 -5.60 15.67 3.45
N GLN A 216 -5.17 15.85 4.71
CA GLN A 216 -5.10 14.77 5.69
C GLN A 216 -6.49 14.31 6.15
N ILE A 217 -7.49 15.20 6.16
CA ILE A 217 -8.89 14.82 6.44
C ILE A 217 -9.42 13.95 5.28
N ILE A 218 -9.18 14.39 4.04
CA ILE A 218 -9.60 13.68 2.83
C ILE A 218 -8.95 12.30 2.75
N VAL A 219 -7.62 12.22 2.90
CA VAL A 219 -6.88 10.96 2.92
C VAL A 219 -7.29 10.08 4.11
N GLY A 220 -7.56 10.67 5.28
CA GLY A 220 -8.10 9.94 6.43
C GLY A 220 -9.43 9.25 6.14
N GLY A 221 -10.29 9.85 5.29
CA GLY A 221 -11.51 9.20 4.80
C GLY A 221 -11.23 7.99 3.91
N SER A 222 -10.22 8.08 3.03
CA SER A 222 -9.76 6.96 2.20
C SER A 222 -9.21 5.81 3.06
N ASN A 223 -8.29 6.10 4.00
CA ASN A 223 -7.72 5.12 4.93
C ASN A 223 -8.81 4.45 5.78
N LEU A 224 -9.86 5.20 6.17
CA LEU A 224 -11.00 4.63 6.89
C LEU A 224 -11.78 3.66 6.00
N GLY A 225 -11.94 3.99 4.72
CA GLY A 225 -12.43 3.07 3.70
C GLY A 225 -11.59 1.80 3.63
N GLU A 226 -10.26 1.93 3.52
CA GLU A 226 -9.33 0.80 3.47
C GLU A 226 -9.46 -0.10 4.71
N LEU A 227 -9.56 0.49 5.91
CA LEU A 227 -9.80 -0.22 7.16
C LEU A 227 -11.10 -1.03 7.11
N LEU A 228 -12.20 -0.41 6.67
CA LEU A 228 -13.50 -1.09 6.53
C LEU A 228 -13.44 -2.21 5.50
N GLY A 229 -12.71 -2.03 4.40
CA GLY A 229 -12.47 -3.06 3.39
C GLY A 229 -11.68 -4.25 3.93
N ALA A 230 -10.61 -3.98 4.68
CA ALA A 230 -9.81 -5.01 5.33
C ALA A 230 -10.61 -5.80 6.38
N LEU A 231 -11.39 -5.11 7.22
CA LEU A 231 -12.31 -5.73 8.17
C LEU A 231 -13.37 -6.59 7.46
N PHE A 232 -13.90 -6.10 6.35
CA PHE A 232 -14.89 -6.84 5.56
C PHE A 232 -14.30 -8.15 5.02
N ILE A 233 -13.10 -8.11 4.43
CA ILE A 233 -12.41 -9.32 3.95
C ILE A 233 -12.02 -10.25 5.11
N PHE A 234 -11.63 -9.72 6.27
CA PHE A 234 -11.35 -10.55 7.44
C PHE A 234 -12.57 -11.37 7.88
N CYS A 235 -13.76 -10.76 7.87
CA CYS A 235 -15.01 -11.40 8.27
C CYS A 235 -15.61 -12.30 7.17
N VAL A 236 -15.57 -11.87 5.90
CA VAL A 236 -16.36 -12.45 4.79
C VAL A 236 -15.47 -13.07 3.70
N GLY A 237 -14.14 -12.94 3.80
CA GLY A 237 -13.20 -13.37 2.76
C GLY A 237 -13.28 -14.86 2.38
N THR A 238 -13.78 -15.71 3.28
CA THR A 238 -13.98 -17.14 3.02
C THR A 238 -15.07 -17.44 1.98
N TYR A 239 -16.00 -16.50 1.73
CA TYR A 239 -17.10 -16.69 0.79
C TYR A 239 -16.70 -16.36 -0.66
N ILE A 240 -15.88 -15.34 -0.87
CA ILE A 240 -15.47 -14.88 -2.20
C ILE A 240 -14.02 -15.31 -2.44
N LYS A 241 -13.87 -16.47 -3.08
CA LYS A 241 -12.55 -17.11 -3.33
C LYS A 241 -11.77 -16.48 -4.48
N THR A 242 -12.38 -15.61 -5.28
CA THR A 242 -11.72 -14.97 -6.42
C THR A 242 -11.50 -13.48 -6.22
N PRO A 243 -10.39 -12.93 -6.76
CA PRO A 243 -10.13 -11.50 -6.69
C PRO A 243 -10.96 -10.67 -7.68
N LEU A 244 -11.55 -11.30 -8.71
CA LEU A 244 -12.21 -10.58 -9.82
C LEU A 244 -13.38 -9.67 -9.39
N PRO A 245 -14.30 -10.08 -8.48
CA PRO A 245 -15.35 -9.19 -7.99
C PRO A 245 -14.78 -7.92 -7.37
N TRP A 246 -13.68 -8.05 -6.61
CA TRP A 246 -13.05 -6.94 -5.92
C TRP A 246 -12.35 -6.00 -6.90
N SER A 247 -11.66 -6.54 -7.91
CA SER A 247 -11.06 -5.71 -8.97
C SER A 247 -12.11 -4.95 -9.79
N ARG A 248 -13.29 -5.55 -10.02
CA ARG A 248 -14.42 -4.87 -10.69
C ARG A 248 -15.02 -3.78 -9.82
N LEU A 249 -15.22 -4.08 -8.53
CA LEU A 249 -15.72 -3.11 -7.57
C LEU A 249 -14.79 -1.91 -7.47
N ASP A 250 -13.49 -2.15 -7.35
CA ASP A 250 -12.44 -1.13 -7.31
C ASP A 250 -12.50 -0.22 -8.55
N ALA A 251 -12.52 -0.82 -9.75
CA ALA A 251 -12.65 -0.07 -10.99
C ALA A 251 -13.92 0.81 -11.04
N LEU A 252 -15.05 0.34 -10.52
CA LEU A 252 -16.29 1.12 -10.49
C LEU A 252 -16.22 2.25 -9.45
N MET A 253 -15.66 1.99 -8.27
CA MET A 253 -15.57 3.00 -7.21
C MET A 253 -14.62 4.14 -7.60
N LEU A 254 -13.58 3.88 -8.42
CA LEU A 254 -12.76 4.95 -9.00
C LEU A 254 -13.58 6.03 -9.72
N LEU A 255 -14.74 5.70 -10.29
CA LEU A 255 -15.57 6.66 -11.02
C LEU A 255 -16.27 7.68 -10.11
N ILE A 256 -16.29 7.47 -8.79
CA ILE A 256 -16.88 8.42 -7.84
C ILE A 256 -16.23 9.81 -7.97
N VAL A 257 -14.95 9.89 -8.33
CA VAL A 257 -14.23 11.16 -8.47
C VAL A 257 -14.73 12.07 -9.60
N TRP A 258 -15.68 11.62 -10.42
CA TRP A 258 -16.21 12.40 -11.55
C TRP A 258 -16.86 13.73 -11.15
N TYR A 259 -17.33 13.86 -9.91
CA TYR A 259 -17.92 15.11 -9.45
C TYR A 259 -16.87 16.20 -9.19
N ILE A 260 -15.60 15.83 -8.98
CA ILE A 260 -14.54 16.74 -8.50
C ILE A 260 -14.31 17.95 -9.43
N PRO A 261 -14.22 17.82 -10.76
CA PRO A 261 -14.08 18.97 -11.67
C PRO A 261 -15.25 19.97 -11.56
N TYR A 262 -16.43 19.47 -11.21
CA TYR A 262 -17.68 20.23 -11.11
C TYR A 262 -18.02 20.66 -9.67
N TYR A 263 -17.12 20.43 -8.71
CA TYR A 263 -17.38 20.67 -7.30
C TYR A 263 -17.04 22.12 -6.90
N TYR A 264 -17.99 22.91 -6.38
CA TYR A 264 -17.80 24.33 -6.01
C TYR A 264 -17.97 24.55 -4.49
N PRO A 265 -17.03 24.11 -3.66
CA PRO A 265 -17.12 24.34 -2.22
C PRO A 265 -16.79 25.80 -1.88
N PRO A 266 -17.39 26.37 -0.82
CA PRO A 266 -16.91 27.60 -0.22
C PRO A 266 -15.53 27.38 0.40
N MET A 267 -14.64 28.34 0.18
CA MET A 267 -13.28 28.31 0.74
C MET A 267 -13.31 28.43 2.26
N ASN A 268 -12.27 27.91 2.91
CA ASN A 268 -12.07 28.00 4.36
C ASN A 268 -13.20 27.39 5.19
N ASN A 269 -13.86 26.33 4.69
CA ASN A 269 -14.80 25.53 5.48
C ASN A 269 -14.42 24.04 5.51
N ALA A 270 -14.06 23.55 6.71
CA ALA A 270 -13.64 22.16 6.94
C ALA A 270 -14.75 21.13 6.68
N THR A 271 -16.04 21.50 6.76
CA THR A 271 -17.15 20.59 6.45
C THR A 271 -17.05 20.04 5.04
N TYR A 272 -16.58 20.85 4.08
CA TYR A 272 -16.44 20.42 2.70
C TYR A 272 -15.24 19.47 2.50
N ALA A 273 -14.24 19.50 3.38
CA ALA A 273 -13.20 18.48 3.42
C ALA A 273 -13.76 17.13 3.88
N TRP A 274 -14.64 17.12 4.89
CA TRP A 274 -15.32 15.92 5.36
C TRP A 274 -16.27 15.32 4.33
N ILE A 275 -16.96 16.16 3.54
CA ILE A 275 -17.79 15.69 2.42
C ILE A 275 -16.92 14.96 1.40
N VAL A 276 -15.79 15.54 1.00
CA VAL A 276 -14.86 14.88 0.06
C VAL A 276 -14.29 13.59 0.68
N ALA A 277 -13.92 13.61 1.97
CA ALA A 277 -13.46 12.43 2.70
C ALA A 277 -14.50 11.29 2.67
N ALA A 278 -15.78 11.61 2.84
CA ALA A 278 -16.87 10.63 2.77
C ALA A 278 -17.00 10.00 1.36
N THR A 279 -16.73 10.76 0.30
CA THR A 279 -16.71 10.21 -1.07
C THR A 279 -15.47 9.36 -1.36
N TYR A 280 -14.37 9.55 -0.63
CA TYR A 280 -13.14 8.75 -0.75
C TYR A 280 -13.24 7.41 0.01
N LEU A 281 -14.10 7.32 1.02
CA LEU A 281 -14.33 6.09 1.78
C LEU A 281 -14.66 4.87 0.89
N PRO A 282 -15.64 4.91 -0.04
CA PRO A 282 -15.92 3.77 -0.93
C PRO A 282 -14.75 3.43 -1.88
N ILE A 283 -13.94 4.43 -2.27
CA ILE A 283 -12.74 4.22 -3.08
C ILE A 283 -11.71 3.42 -2.29
N GLY A 284 -11.37 3.87 -1.08
CA GLY A 284 -10.45 3.17 -0.18
C GLY A 284 -10.95 1.76 0.18
N PHE A 285 -12.25 1.59 0.44
CA PHE A 285 -12.85 0.28 0.69
C PHE A 285 -12.57 -0.69 -0.47
N ALA A 286 -12.90 -0.29 -1.69
CA ALA A 286 -12.76 -1.17 -2.84
C ALA A 286 -11.28 -1.47 -3.15
N SER A 287 -10.41 -0.46 -3.05
CA SER A 287 -8.96 -0.59 -3.19
C SER A 287 -8.38 -1.63 -2.23
N ALA A 288 -8.69 -1.55 -0.93
CA ALA A 288 -8.17 -2.50 0.06
C ALA A 288 -8.70 -3.92 -0.15
N THR A 289 -9.99 -4.08 -0.47
CA THR A 289 -10.53 -5.42 -0.78
C THR A 289 -9.86 -6.04 -2.01
N ASN A 290 -9.56 -5.23 -3.03
CA ASN A 290 -8.86 -5.66 -4.23
C ASN A 290 -7.41 -6.05 -3.95
N ASP A 291 -6.64 -5.23 -3.23
CA ASP A 291 -5.24 -5.51 -2.90
C ASP A 291 -5.09 -6.79 -2.07
N ILE A 292 -5.89 -6.94 -1.01
CA ILE A 292 -5.86 -8.14 -0.16
C ILE A 292 -6.22 -9.39 -0.97
N ALA A 293 -7.28 -9.33 -1.78
CA ALA A 293 -7.71 -10.48 -2.57
C ALA A 293 -6.70 -10.85 -3.67
N LEU A 294 -6.09 -9.87 -4.33
CA LEU A 294 -5.05 -10.10 -5.34
C LEU A 294 -3.78 -10.67 -4.71
N ASN A 295 -3.34 -10.13 -3.58
CA ASN A 295 -2.15 -10.65 -2.88
C ASN A 295 -2.36 -12.12 -2.46
N SER A 296 -3.51 -12.44 -1.86
CA SER A 296 -3.86 -13.83 -1.53
C SER A 296 -3.94 -14.74 -2.76
N PHE A 297 -4.46 -14.24 -3.89
CA PHE A 297 -4.50 -14.98 -5.15
C PHE A 297 -3.09 -15.25 -5.70
N ILE A 298 -2.21 -14.25 -5.70
CA ILE A 298 -0.83 -14.37 -6.17
C ILE A 298 -0.07 -15.38 -5.29
N GLN A 299 -0.17 -15.23 -3.97
CA GLN A 299 0.48 -16.13 -3.01
C GLN A 299 0.02 -17.59 -3.17
N SER A 300 -1.30 -17.82 -3.31
CA SER A 300 -1.84 -19.19 -3.48
C SER A 300 -1.63 -19.78 -4.88
N SER A 301 -1.59 -18.96 -5.94
CA SER A 301 -1.43 -19.45 -7.31
C SER A 301 0.01 -19.78 -7.70
N LEU A 302 0.99 -19.21 -6.98
CA LEU A 302 2.41 -19.35 -7.29
C LEU A 302 3.13 -20.37 -6.41
N SER A 303 2.56 -20.79 -5.27
CA SER A 303 3.13 -21.84 -4.42
C SER A 303 3.39 -23.15 -5.18
N GLY A 304 2.54 -23.49 -6.14
CA GLY A 304 2.74 -24.67 -7.01
C GLY A 304 3.88 -24.54 -8.05
N LEU A 305 4.41 -23.33 -8.27
CA LEU A 305 5.45 -23.05 -9.27
C LEU A 305 6.85 -22.84 -8.68
N GLU A 306 6.98 -22.75 -7.35
CA GLU A 306 8.26 -22.50 -6.68
C GLU A 306 9.30 -23.61 -6.86
N SER A 307 8.87 -24.84 -7.17
CA SER A 307 9.77 -25.99 -7.37
C SER A 307 10.68 -25.91 -8.60
N LYS A 308 10.53 -24.91 -9.49
CA LYS A 308 11.28 -24.83 -10.77
C LYS A 308 12.48 -23.90 -10.81
N HIS A 309 12.64 -22.98 -9.84
CA HIS A 309 13.72 -21.98 -9.88
C HIS A 309 14.53 -22.00 -8.57
N LYS A 310 15.77 -22.52 -8.62
CA LYS A 310 16.62 -22.76 -7.43
C LYS A 310 17.07 -21.49 -6.68
N ASN A 311 17.14 -20.33 -7.33
CA ASN A 311 17.78 -19.14 -6.76
C ASN A 311 16.86 -17.91 -6.60
N ILE A 312 15.62 -17.97 -7.10
CA ILE A 312 14.68 -16.84 -7.06
C ILE A 312 13.28 -17.37 -6.77
N SER A 313 12.67 -16.94 -5.66
CA SER A 313 11.27 -17.25 -5.37
C SER A 313 10.38 -16.64 -6.45
N VAL A 314 9.52 -17.48 -7.03
CA VAL A 314 8.55 -17.08 -8.07
C VAL A 314 7.58 -16.04 -7.52
N LEU A 315 7.17 -16.17 -6.25
CA LEU A 315 6.29 -15.22 -5.59
C LEU A 315 6.94 -13.84 -5.49
N SER A 316 8.17 -13.77 -5.00
CA SER A 316 8.87 -12.49 -4.82
C SER A 316 9.16 -11.83 -6.16
N ALA A 317 9.48 -12.60 -7.21
CA ALA A 317 9.68 -12.09 -8.57
C ALA A 317 8.42 -11.43 -9.15
N VAL A 318 7.26 -12.09 -9.04
CA VAL A 318 5.97 -11.54 -9.53
C VAL A 318 5.57 -10.29 -8.74
N ALA A 319 5.69 -10.32 -7.41
CA ALA A 319 5.39 -9.17 -6.56
C ALA A 319 6.32 -7.98 -6.85
N ALA A 320 7.63 -8.25 -7.02
CA ALA A 320 8.62 -7.24 -7.37
C ALA A 320 8.27 -6.56 -8.71
N PHE A 321 7.98 -7.34 -9.75
CA PHE A 321 7.62 -6.77 -11.06
C PHE A 321 6.36 -5.89 -11.00
N LEU A 322 5.28 -6.37 -10.37
CA LEU A 322 4.02 -5.63 -10.26
C LEU A 322 4.19 -4.32 -9.48
N TYR A 323 4.85 -4.39 -8.32
CA TYR A 323 5.03 -3.23 -7.46
C TYR A 323 6.01 -2.22 -8.05
N SER A 324 7.13 -2.67 -8.63
CA SER A 324 8.06 -1.79 -9.34
C SER A 324 7.41 -1.13 -10.55
N SER A 325 6.55 -1.83 -11.29
CA SER A 325 5.79 -1.22 -12.39
C SER A 325 4.93 -0.06 -11.88
N TYR A 326 4.25 -0.23 -10.75
CA TYR A 326 3.43 0.81 -10.14
C TYR A 326 4.29 2.01 -9.74
N ILE A 327 5.40 1.78 -9.04
CA ILE A 327 6.31 2.85 -8.59
C ILE A 327 6.84 3.63 -9.79
N ILE A 328 7.27 2.95 -10.85
CA ILE A 328 7.82 3.60 -12.06
C ILE A 328 6.74 4.46 -12.74
N ILE A 329 5.53 3.90 -12.92
CA ILE A 329 4.40 4.65 -13.50
C ILE A 329 4.09 5.88 -12.65
N TYR A 330 4.01 5.72 -11.32
CA TYR A 330 3.71 6.81 -10.42
C TYR A 330 4.81 7.89 -10.43
N ALA A 331 6.08 7.49 -10.40
CA ALA A 331 7.22 8.39 -10.42
C ALA A 331 7.32 9.21 -11.72
N ILE A 332 6.87 8.66 -12.85
CA ILE A 332 6.83 9.37 -14.14
C ILE A 332 5.57 10.24 -14.25
N LEU A 333 4.39 9.66 -14.01
CA LEU A 333 3.12 10.34 -14.26
C LEU A 333 2.84 11.43 -13.23
N ASN A 334 3.13 11.22 -11.94
CA ASN A 334 2.77 12.19 -10.92
C ASN A 334 3.43 13.58 -11.13
N PRO A 335 4.74 13.70 -11.44
CA PRO A 335 5.35 14.98 -11.79
C PRO A 335 4.81 15.58 -13.10
N LEU A 336 4.56 14.76 -14.13
CA LEU A 336 4.05 15.24 -15.42
C LEU A 336 2.63 15.81 -15.28
N LEU A 337 1.76 15.10 -14.57
CA LEU A 337 0.39 15.53 -14.29
C LEU A 337 0.39 16.75 -13.36
N GLY A 338 1.28 16.80 -12.37
CA GLY A 338 1.48 17.99 -11.53
C GLY A 338 1.86 19.23 -12.35
N LYS A 339 2.82 19.11 -13.27
CA LYS A 339 3.21 20.20 -14.19
C LYS A 339 2.05 20.62 -15.09
N HIS A 340 1.24 19.68 -15.56
CA HIS A 340 0.04 19.99 -16.35
C HIS A 340 -0.99 20.76 -15.51
N LEU A 341 -1.27 20.31 -14.29
CA LEU A 341 -2.18 20.98 -13.36
C LEU A 341 -1.74 22.42 -13.06
N ASP A 342 -0.45 22.63 -12.77
CA ASP A 342 0.09 23.96 -12.50
C ASP A 342 0.06 24.88 -13.74
N SER A 343 0.32 24.33 -14.93
CA SER A 343 0.24 25.07 -16.20
C SER A 343 -1.18 25.57 -16.47
N VAL A 344 -2.19 24.71 -16.30
CA VAL A 344 -3.60 25.07 -16.50
C VAL A 344 -4.08 26.06 -15.44
N TYR A 345 -3.66 25.89 -14.19
CA TYR A 345 -3.98 26.83 -13.12
C TYR A 345 -3.40 28.22 -13.42
N THR A 346 -2.17 28.29 -13.92
CA THR A 346 -1.51 29.57 -14.26
C THR A 346 -2.18 30.27 -15.43
N SER A 347 -2.70 29.52 -16.41
CA SER A 347 -3.35 30.10 -17.60
C SER A 347 -4.82 30.47 -17.40
N THR A 348 -5.58 29.70 -16.63
CA THR A 348 -7.04 29.86 -16.49
C THR A 348 -7.49 30.38 -15.13
N GLY A 349 -6.59 30.44 -14.14
CA GLY A 349 -6.92 30.76 -12.75
C GLY A 349 -7.68 29.66 -12.00
N THR A 350 -7.90 28.50 -12.63
CA THR A 350 -8.63 27.38 -12.03
C THR A 350 -8.02 26.03 -12.41
N ILE A 351 -8.13 25.04 -11.52
CA ILE A 351 -7.61 23.69 -11.76
C ILE A 351 -8.67 22.74 -12.36
N ARG A 352 -9.93 23.18 -12.48
CA ARG A 352 -11.07 22.35 -12.92
C ARG A 352 -10.86 21.69 -14.30
N PRO A 353 -10.41 22.41 -15.35
CA PRO A 353 -10.20 21.78 -16.66
C PRO A 353 -9.11 20.71 -16.63
N ALA A 354 -8.09 20.91 -15.79
CA ALA A 354 -7.04 19.91 -15.61
C ALA A 354 -7.56 18.69 -14.85
N PHE A 355 -8.36 18.86 -13.78
CA PHE A 355 -9.01 17.74 -13.10
C PHE A 355 -9.98 16.97 -13.99
N LEU A 356 -10.64 17.61 -14.96
CA LEU A 356 -11.44 16.87 -15.94
C LEU A 356 -10.58 15.82 -16.66
N ASN A 357 -9.36 16.18 -17.07
CA ASN A 357 -8.44 15.27 -17.75
C ASN A 357 -7.78 14.27 -16.79
N THR A 358 -7.19 14.76 -15.69
CA THR A 358 -6.33 13.96 -14.81
C THR A 358 -7.10 13.15 -13.76
N VAL A 359 -8.32 13.55 -13.43
CA VAL A 359 -9.14 12.88 -12.41
C VAL A 359 -10.33 12.18 -13.05
N ALA A 360 -11.16 12.86 -13.85
CA ALA A 360 -12.34 12.22 -14.42
C ALA A 360 -12.00 11.29 -15.60
N ILE A 361 -11.40 11.82 -16.66
CA ILE A 361 -11.11 11.05 -17.89
C ILE A 361 -10.10 9.94 -17.61
N GLN A 362 -8.98 10.26 -16.94
CA GLN A 362 -7.95 9.27 -16.62
C GLN A 362 -8.51 8.10 -15.78
N MET A 363 -9.30 8.37 -14.74
CA MET A 363 -9.89 7.30 -13.92
C MET A 363 -10.94 6.50 -14.68
N THR A 364 -11.66 7.13 -15.61
CA THR A 364 -12.58 6.42 -16.51
C THR A 364 -11.82 5.45 -17.42
N LEU A 365 -10.70 5.87 -18.01
CA LEU A 365 -9.87 5.01 -18.85
C LEU A 365 -9.29 3.84 -18.04
N ILE A 366 -8.79 4.09 -16.83
CA ILE A 366 -8.28 3.03 -15.95
C ILE A 366 -9.40 2.07 -15.56
N SER A 367 -10.57 2.58 -15.18
CA SER A 367 -11.76 1.78 -14.86
C SER A 367 -12.13 0.84 -16.00
N VAL A 368 -12.24 1.36 -17.23
CA VAL A 368 -12.56 0.57 -18.43
C VAL A 368 -11.48 -0.50 -18.69
N LEU A 369 -10.20 -0.15 -18.59
CA LEU A 369 -9.10 -1.10 -18.79
C LEU A 369 -9.12 -2.22 -17.75
N VAL A 370 -9.32 -1.89 -16.47
CA VAL A 370 -9.39 -2.89 -15.39
C VAL A 370 -10.60 -3.80 -15.58
N ILE A 371 -11.79 -3.24 -15.84
CA ILE A 371 -12.99 -4.03 -16.11
C ILE A 371 -12.76 -4.96 -17.30
N ALA A 372 -12.25 -4.46 -18.42
CA ALA A 372 -11.94 -5.27 -19.59
C ALA A 372 -10.94 -6.41 -19.27
N SER A 373 -9.89 -6.10 -18.51
CA SER A 373 -8.89 -7.10 -18.08
C SER A 373 -9.49 -8.19 -17.17
N THR A 374 -10.51 -7.87 -16.36
CA THR A 374 -11.18 -8.88 -15.51
C THR A 374 -11.92 -9.95 -16.31
N PHE A 375 -12.17 -9.75 -17.61
CA PHE A 375 -12.81 -10.74 -18.48
C PHE A 375 -11.82 -11.68 -19.19
N ILE A 376 -10.51 -11.44 -19.10
CA ILE A 376 -9.48 -12.29 -19.74
C ILE A 376 -9.39 -13.72 -19.15
N PRO A 377 -9.50 -13.94 -17.81
CA PRO A 377 -9.43 -15.28 -17.22
C PRO A 377 -10.53 -16.22 -17.72
N LYS A 378 -10.25 -17.53 -17.80
CA LYS A 378 -11.27 -18.53 -18.16
C LYS A 378 -12.39 -18.54 -17.11
N GLY A 379 -13.64 -18.51 -17.54
CA GLY A 379 -14.82 -18.52 -16.66
C GLY A 379 -15.16 -17.16 -16.03
N SER A 380 -14.44 -16.09 -16.37
CA SER A 380 -14.59 -14.74 -15.83
C SER A 380 -15.98 -14.11 -15.94
N PHE A 381 -16.84 -14.60 -16.83
CA PHE A 381 -18.22 -14.10 -16.97
C PHE A 381 -19.11 -14.45 -15.78
N ALA A 382 -18.74 -15.44 -14.96
CA ALA A 382 -19.42 -15.67 -13.69
C ALA A 382 -19.08 -14.55 -12.68
N PHE A 383 -20.00 -14.25 -11.77
CA PHE A 383 -19.75 -13.28 -10.71
C PHE A 383 -18.59 -13.71 -9.82
N ASN A 384 -18.55 -14.97 -9.39
CA ASN A 384 -17.46 -15.55 -8.59
C ASN A 384 -17.03 -16.90 -9.21
N PRO A 385 -16.20 -16.89 -10.27
CA PRO A 385 -15.84 -18.11 -10.98
C PRO A 385 -15.01 -19.04 -10.10
N LYS A 386 -15.27 -20.35 -10.11
CA LYS A 386 -14.32 -21.29 -9.52
C LYS A 386 -13.09 -21.32 -10.43
N PHE A 387 -11.91 -20.96 -9.93
CA PHE A 387 -10.67 -21.09 -10.70
C PHE A 387 -10.49 -22.55 -11.08
N ILE A 388 -10.66 -22.86 -12.37
CA ILE A 388 -10.41 -24.18 -12.93
C ILE A 388 -8.91 -24.43 -12.79
N HIS A 389 -8.52 -25.23 -11.79
CA HIS A 389 -7.19 -25.83 -11.71
C HIS A 389 -7.08 -26.86 -12.83
N GLY A 390 -6.78 -26.39 -14.02
CA GLY A 390 -6.67 -27.20 -15.23
C GLY A 390 -5.47 -26.73 -16.01
N ASP A 391 -4.28 -27.13 -15.55
CA ASP A 391 -3.21 -27.70 -16.37
C ASP A 391 -2.10 -28.18 -15.41
N ASN A 392 -2.11 -29.51 -15.16
CA ASN A 392 -1.04 -30.34 -14.57
C ASN A 392 -0.86 -30.47 -13.04
N SER A 393 -1.92 -30.48 -12.24
CA SER A 393 -1.89 -31.24 -10.97
C SER A 393 -3.01 -32.26 -10.94
N LYS A 394 -2.64 -33.54 -11.08
CA LYS A 394 -3.51 -34.65 -10.70
C LYS A 394 -3.95 -34.41 -9.25
N PRO A 395 -5.24 -34.58 -8.92
CA PRO A 395 -5.64 -34.60 -7.52
C PRO A 395 -4.98 -35.82 -6.88
N THR A 396 -4.05 -35.61 -5.95
CA THR A 396 -3.68 -36.66 -5.00
C THR A 396 -4.91 -36.90 -4.12
N SER A 397 -5.66 -37.92 -4.51
CA SER A 397 -6.75 -38.50 -3.75
C SER A 397 -6.21 -39.07 -2.44
N ASN A 398 -6.20 -38.28 -1.37
CA ASN A 398 -6.29 -38.80 -0.01
C ASN A 398 -7.72 -38.61 0.48
N SER A 399 -8.62 -39.35 -0.17
CA SER A 399 -9.96 -39.67 0.33
C SER A 399 -10.08 -41.19 0.31
N ALA A 400 -9.37 -41.84 1.23
CA ALA A 400 -9.70 -43.19 1.66
C ALA A 400 -10.40 -43.06 3.02
N THR A 401 -11.73 -43.11 2.94
CA THR A 401 -12.64 -43.66 3.95
C THR A 401 -11.95 -44.53 5.01
N ASN A 402 -12.13 -44.18 6.27
CA ASN A 402 -12.16 -45.15 7.37
C ASN A 402 -13.21 -44.68 8.39
N ASP A 403 -14.46 -44.99 8.09
CA ASP A 403 -15.46 -45.32 9.10
C ASP A 403 -15.10 -46.71 9.64
N ASN A 404 -14.72 -46.78 10.92
CA ASN A 404 -15.02 -47.93 11.76
C ASN A 404 -14.83 -47.55 13.23
N SER A 405 -15.97 -47.45 13.91
CA SER A 405 -16.12 -47.41 15.36
C SER A 405 -15.47 -48.61 16.07
N LYS A 406 -14.73 -48.38 17.16
CA LYS A 406 -14.86 -49.08 18.46
C LYS A 406 -13.86 -48.57 19.52
N ILE A 407 -14.42 -47.87 20.50
CA ILE A 407 -14.19 -47.88 21.96
C ILE A 407 -12.95 -48.66 22.47
N ALA A 408 -12.05 -47.95 23.16
CA ALA A 408 -11.60 -48.31 24.52
C ALA A 408 -10.87 -47.11 25.17
N GLU A 409 -11.19 -46.90 26.44
CA GLU A 409 -10.63 -45.93 27.37
C GLU A 409 -9.11 -46.09 27.55
N GLU A 410 -8.37 -44.98 27.62
CA GLU A 410 -7.38 -44.83 28.69
C GLU A 410 -7.19 -43.35 29.06
N LYS A 411 -7.00 -43.17 30.35
CA LYS A 411 -7.07 -41.96 31.15
C LYS A 411 -5.81 -41.09 31.02
N ASP A 412 -6.06 -39.78 31.14
CA ASP A 412 -5.33 -38.86 32.04
C ASP A 412 -3.85 -38.58 31.75
N THR A 413 -3.55 -37.37 31.27
CA THR A 413 -2.67 -36.39 31.95
C THR A 413 -2.38 -35.22 31.01
N GLY A 414 -2.38 -34.00 31.55
CA GLY A 414 -1.74 -32.85 30.89
C GLY A 414 -2.63 -31.64 30.61
N SER A 415 -3.26 -31.13 31.65
CA SER A 415 -3.48 -29.69 31.81
C SER A 415 -2.18 -28.95 31.51
N ASP A 416 -2.11 -28.19 30.41
CA ASP A 416 -1.40 -26.91 30.29
C ASP A 416 -1.24 -26.55 28.80
N LEU A 417 -2.17 -25.75 28.25
CA LEU A 417 -1.94 -24.86 27.10
C LEU A 417 -3.21 -24.07 26.76
N ILE A 418 -3.78 -23.39 27.76
CA ILE A 418 -4.76 -22.31 27.54
C ILE A 418 -4.30 -21.11 28.37
N THR A 419 -3.18 -20.50 27.97
CA THR A 419 -2.89 -19.09 28.22
C THR A 419 -1.77 -18.67 27.28
N ARG A 420 -2.16 -18.05 26.17
CA ARG A 420 -1.39 -17.09 25.35
C ARG A 420 -2.03 -17.00 23.96
N PHE A 421 -3.04 -16.16 23.86
CA PHE A 421 -3.30 -15.28 22.71
C PHE A 421 -3.95 -14.01 23.23
#